data_AF-A0A5E4LSX5-F1
#
_entry.id   AF-A0A5E4LSX5-F1
#
_cell.length_a   1.000
_cell.length_b   1.000
_cell.length_c   1.000
_cell.angle_alpha   90.00
_cell.angle_beta   90.00
_cell.angle_gamma   90.00
#
_symmetry.space_group_name_H-M   'P 1'
#
loop_
_entity.id
_entity.type
_entity.pdbx_description
1 polymer ?
#
loop_
_entity_poly.entity_id
_entity_poly.type
_entity_poly.pdbx_seq_one_letter_code
_entity_poly.pdbx_strand_id
1 'polypeptide(L)' 'MKNELSPVEKIIFDKYGKKGLKVYELIDGKISTTEILARVDLTQPKLVEILDFMNEQGIIRLGYPAGSLEQ' A
#
# COMPACT_ATOMS: atom_id res chain seq x y z
N MET A 1 -0.95 8.10 24.77
CA MET A 1 -1.90 7.95 23.64
C MET A 1 -1.87 6.50 23.23
N LYS A 2 -2.95 5.74 23.45
CA LYS A 2 -3.04 4.35 22.97
C LYS A 2 -3.29 4.42 21.47
N ASN A 3 -2.24 4.26 20.67
CA ASN A 3 -2.36 4.21 19.21
C ASN A 3 -2.91 2.83 18.87
N GLU A 4 -4.21 2.64 19.08
CA GLU A 4 -4.90 1.41 18.72
C GLU A 4 -5.02 1.39 17.21
N LEU A 5 -4.15 0.60 16.57
CA LEU A 5 -4.23 0.31 15.14
C LEU A 5 -5.65 -0.16 14.82
N SER A 6 -6.24 0.46 13.80
CA SER A 6 -7.52 0.01 13.23
C SER A 6 -7.40 -1.45 12.78
N PRO A 7 -8.52 -2.21 12.66
CA PRO A 7 -8.48 -3.60 12.20
C PRO A 7 -7.68 -3.79 10.90
N VAL A 8 -7.84 -2.85 9.97
CA VAL A 8 -7.11 -2.78 8.70
C VAL A 8 -5.61 -2.58 8.92
N GLU A 9 -5.24 -1.59 9.73
CA GLU A 9 -3.85 -1.29 10.08
C GLU A 9 -3.18 -2.49 10.77
N LYS A 10 -3.89 -3.21 11.65
CA LYS A 10 -3.38 -4.43 12.29
C LYS A 10 -3.04 -5.49 11.26
N ILE A 11 -3.91 -5.75 10.29
CA ILE A 11 -3.68 -6.76 9.24
C ILE A 11 -2.45 -6.41 8.40
N ILE A 12 -2.29 -5.13 8.04
CA ILE A 12 -1.14 -4.65 7.27
C ILE A 12 0.14 -4.72 8.11
N PHE A 13 0.08 -4.33 9.38
CA PHE A 13 1.21 -4.35 10.30
C PHE A 13 1.67 -5.77 10.61
N ASP A 14 0.75 -6.72 10.76
CA ASP A 14 1.07 -8.12 11.03
C ASP A 14 1.88 -8.74 9.87
N LYS A 15 1.52 -8.42 8.63
CA LYS A 15 2.14 -8.98 7.43
C LYS A 15 3.39 -8.22 6.94
N TYR A 16 3.40 -6.89 7.06
CA TYR A 16 4.44 -6.02 6.49
C TYR A 16 5.11 -5.08 7.50
N GLY A 17 4.69 -5.13 8.76
CA GLY A 17 5.20 -4.28 9.82
C GLY A 17 4.93 -2.79 9.59
N LYS A 18 5.80 -1.97 10.19
CA LYS A 18 5.72 -0.50 10.09
C LYS A 18 5.82 0.00 8.64
N LYS A 19 6.49 -0.73 7.75
CA LYS A 19 6.64 -0.33 6.34
C LYS A 19 5.30 -0.40 5.61
N GLY A 20 4.50 -1.45 5.84
CA GLY A 20 3.16 -1.57 5.26
C GLY A 20 2.21 -0.48 5.75
N LEU A 21 2.25 -0.15 7.05
CA LEU A 21 1.47 0.97 7.59
C LEU A 21 1.85 2.29 6.92
N LYS A 22 3.15 2.55 6.77
CA LYS A 22 3.63 3.77 6.13
C LYS A 22 3.19 3.86 4.67
N VAL A 23 3.16 2.73 3.96
CA VAL A 23 2.57 2.65 2.61
C VAL A 23 1.09 2.99 2.64
N TYR A 24 0.31 2.38 3.54
CA TYR A 24 -1.11 2.66 3.71
C TYR A 24 -1.40 4.14 3.97
N GLU A 25 -0.65 4.77 4.87
CA GLU A 25 -0.77 6.21 5.17
C GLU A 25 -0.43 7.11 3.97
N LEU A 26 0.43 6.64 3.05
CA LEU A 26 0.82 7.40 1.86
C LEU A 26 -0.16 7.21 0.69
N ILE A 27 -1.00 6.17 0.70
CA ILE A 27 -2.03 5.94 -0.32
C ILE A 27 -3.27 6.80 0.02
N ASP A 28 -3.10 8.12 0.12
CA ASP A 28 -4.22 9.08 0.24
C ASP A 28 -4.87 9.39 -1.13
N GLY A 29 -4.50 8.65 -2.17
CA GLY A 29 -4.93 8.88 -3.56
C GLY A 29 -4.26 10.08 -4.25
N LYS A 30 -3.43 10.84 -3.54
CA LYS A 30 -2.70 12.02 -4.06
C LYS A 30 -1.25 11.74 -4.44
N ILE A 31 -0.69 10.64 -3.93
CA ILE A 31 0.73 10.30 -4.08
C ILE A 31 0.86 9.10 -5.01
N SER A 32 1.70 9.23 -6.03
CA SER A 32 2.00 8.15 -6.98
C SER A 32 2.86 7.05 -6.35
N THR A 33 2.72 5.83 -6.84
CA THR A 33 3.51 4.65 -6.39
C THR A 33 5.02 4.88 -6.43
N THR A 34 5.54 5.57 -7.46
CA THR A 34 6.96 5.94 -7.55
C THR A 34 7.40 6.84 -6.39
N GLU A 35 6.53 7.75 -5.97
CA GLU A 35 6.83 8.68 -4.88
C GLU A 35 6.71 7.99 -3.51
N ILE A 36 5.82 6.99 -3.39
CA ILE A 36 5.77 6.09 -2.23
C ILE A 36 7.09 5.31 -2.11
N LEU A 37 7.62 4.74 -3.21
CA LEU A 37 8.92 4.05 -3.20
C LEU A 37 10.09 4.97 -2.83
N ALA A 38 10.03 6.25 -3.24
CA ALA A 38 11.06 7.21 -2.85
C ALA A 38 11.01 7.55 -1.35
N ARG A 39 9.81 7.51 -0.73
CA ARG A 39 9.62 7.84 0.70
C ARG A 39 9.70 6.64 1.64
N VAL A 40 9.36 5.46 1.15
CA VAL A 40 9.42 4.21 1.89
C VAL A 40 10.57 3.42 1.31
N ASP A 41 11.58 3.15 2.13
CA ASP A 41 12.73 2.31 1.81
C ASP A 41 12.26 0.86 1.55
N LEU A 42 11.70 0.66 0.36
CA LEU A 42 11.06 -0.54 -0.14
C LEU A 42 11.45 -0.70 -1.61
N THR A 43 11.54 -1.96 -2.03
CA THR A 43 11.72 -2.28 -3.44
C THR A 43 10.37 -2.23 -4.15
N GLN A 44 10.39 -1.90 -5.44
CA GLN A 44 9.22 -1.93 -6.32
C GLN A 44 8.37 -3.20 -6.20
N PRO A 45 8.94 -4.43 -6.23
CA PRO A 45 8.15 -5.65 -6.03
C PRO A 45 7.49 -5.73 -4.65
N LYS A 46 8.14 -5.20 -3.60
CA LYS A 46 7.57 -5.22 -2.25
C LYS A 46 6.40 -4.25 -2.12
N LEU A 47 6.47 -3.08 -2.77
CA LEU A 47 5.34 -2.16 -2.81
C LEU A 47 4.16 -2.77 -3.57
N VAL A 48 4.40 -3.37 -4.74
CA VAL A 48 3.35 -4.03 -5.53
C VAL A 48 2.67 -5.12 -4.71
N GLU A 49 3.45 -5.95 -4.00
CA GLU A 49 2.91 -6.99 -3.10
C GLU A 49 2.01 -6.42 -1.99
N ILE A 50 2.40 -5.27 -1.40
CA ILE A 50 1.61 -4.59 -0.37
C ILE A 50 0.32 -4.02 -0.96
N LEU A 51 0.41 -3.35 -2.11
CA LEU A 51 -0.72 -2.74 -2.80
C LEU A 51 -1.74 -3.79 -3.24
N ASP A 52 -1.26 -4.88 -3.83
CA ASP A 52 -2.07 -6.00 -4.27
C ASP A 52 -2.81 -6.63 -3.09
N PHE A 53 -2.10 -6.90 -1.99
CA PHE A 53 -2.72 -7.37 -0.76
C PHE A 53 -3.81 -6.43 -0.24
N MET A 54 -3.55 -5.12 -0.21
CA MET A 54 -4.55 -4.14 0.23
C MET A 54 -5.76 -4.11 -0.71
N ASN A 55 -5.55 -4.30 -2.01
CA ASN A 55 -6.61 -4.36 -3.01
C ASN A 55 -7.45 -5.64 -2.87
N GLU A 56 -6.82 -6.80 -2.66
CA GLU A 56 -7.50 -8.07 -2.41
C GLU A 56 -8.33 -8.05 -1.12
N GLN A 57 -7.83 -7.37 -0.08
CA GLN A 57 -8.57 -7.15 1.17
C GLN A 57 -9.68 -6.09 1.04
N GLY A 58 -9.83 -5.44 -0.12
CA GLY A 58 -10.80 -4.36 -0.35
C GLY A 58 -10.49 -3.07 0.41
N ILE A 59 -9.26 -2.91 0.91
CA ILE A 59 -8.78 -1.74 1.67
C ILE A 59 -8.55 -0.56 0.74
N ILE A 60 -7.96 -0.81 -0.42
CA ILE A 60 -7.74 0.17 -1.48
C ILE A 60 -8.38 -0.31 -2.77
N ARG A 61 -8.65 0.61 -3.70
CA ARG A 61 -8.90 0.26 -5.09
C ARG A 61 -7.72 0.69 -5.92
N LEU A 62 -6.99 -0.29 -6.45
CA LEU A 62 -6.01 0.00 -7.48
C LEU A 62 -6.76 0.35 -8.76
N GLY A 63 -6.81 1.64 -9.06
CA GLY A 63 -7.08 2.12 -10.40
C GLY A 63 -5.87 1.77 -11.27
N TYR A 64 -5.73 0.49 -11.63
CA TYR A 64 -4.91 0.17 -12.80
C TYR A 64 -5.55 0.96 -13.94
N PRO A 65 -4.85 1.89 -14.60
CA PRO A 65 -5.36 2.41 -15.86
C PRO A 65 -5.59 1.19 -16.74
N ALA A 66 -6.86 0.90 -17.02
CA ALA A 66 -7.28 -0.18 -17.90
C ALA A 66 -6.76 0.16 -19.30
N GLY A 67 -5.52 -0.20 -19.60
CA GLY A 67 -4.87 0.21 -20.84
C GLY A 67 -3.35 -0.01 -20.91
N SER A 68 -2.77 -0.92 -20.14
CA SER A 68 -1.32 -1.24 -20.27
C SER A 68 -1.02 -2.75 -20.36
N LEU A 69 -2.03 -3.58 -20.60
CA LEU A 69 -1.88 -4.99 -20.97
C LEU A 69 -2.39 -5.27 -22.40
N GLU A 70 -2.28 -4.27 -23.26
CA GLU A 70 -2.31 -4.48 -24.71
C GLU A 70 -1.06 -3.81 -25.27
N GLN A 71 -0.01 -4.61 -25.50
CA GLN A 71 0.78 -4.72 -26.74
C GLN A 71 1.77 -5.89 -26.59
#